data_AF-A0A1M4W857-F1
#
_entry.id   AF-A0A1M4W857-F1
#
_cell.length_a   1.000
_cell.length_b   1.000
_cell.length_c   1.000
_cell.angle_alpha   90.00
_cell.angle_beta   90.00
_cell.angle_gamma   90.00
#
_symmetry.space_group_name_H-M   'P 1'
#
loop_
_entity.id
_entity.type
_entity.pdbx_description
1 polymer ?
#
loop_
_entity_poly.entity_id
_entity_poly.type
_entity_poly.pdbx_seq_one_letter_code
_entity_poly.pdbx_strand_id
1 'polypeptide(L)'
;MSYAVGQVWTFPETQEHPQLIVTIGRIDTATDLGADASNSAVLSVSMTPDEDARKLDWPDVDHTPIAETAFNADGTGELVMDGVSPSEGFAEGYQTWRAAFDAGNAGVFTIAPPEAYAAILQMFADRD
;
A
#
# COMPACT_ATOMS: atom_id res chain seq x y z
N MET A 1 2.12 -14.62 10.09
CA MET A 1 3.38 -14.11 9.53
C MET A 1 3.62 -12.73 10.13
N SER A 2 4.87 -12.33 10.40
CA SER A 2 5.15 -10.97 10.88
C SER A 2 5.67 -10.14 9.72
N TYR A 3 5.06 -8.97 9.48
CA TYR A 3 5.50 -8.04 8.45
C TYR A 3 6.70 -7.24 8.92
N ALA A 4 7.55 -6.86 7.97
CA ALA A 4 8.74 -6.06 8.23
C ALA A 4 8.98 -5.03 7.12
N VAL A 5 9.59 -3.91 7.49
CA VAL A 5 10.05 -2.90 6.53
C VAL A 5 11.05 -3.52 5.57
N GLY A 6 10.90 -3.20 4.30
CA GLY A 6 11.69 -3.66 3.17
C GLY A 6 11.29 -5.01 2.60
N GLN A 7 10.22 -5.63 3.13
CA GLN A 7 9.59 -6.78 2.46
C GLN A 7 8.94 -6.35 1.15
N VAL A 8 9.10 -7.19 0.13
CA VAL A 8 8.48 -7.06 -1.18
C VAL A 8 7.57 -8.26 -1.42
N TRP A 9 6.32 -7.96 -1.74
CA TRP A 9 5.27 -8.94 -1.98
C TRP A 9 4.80 -8.82 -3.42
N THR A 10 4.43 -9.95 -4.03
CA THR A 10 3.69 -9.96 -5.28
C THR A 10 2.25 -10.35 -5.03
N PHE A 11 1.33 -9.71 -5.74
CA PHE A 11 -0.08 -10.09 -5.78
C PHE A 11 -0.47 -10.43 -7.21
N PRO A 12 -1.24 -11.50 -7.44
CA PRO A 12 -1.56 -11.97 -8.78
C PRO A 12 -2.40 -10.96 -9.57
N GLU A 13 -2.27 -10.98 -10.90
CA GLU A 13 -3.18 -10.26 -11.79
C GLU A 13 -4.63 -10.76 -11.61
N THR A 14 -5.59 -9.85 -11.74
CA THR A 14 -7.02 -10.17 -11.86
C THR A 14 -7.62 -9.44 -13.07
N GLN A 15 -8.94 -9.57 -13.27
CA GLN A 15 -9.62 -8.80 -14.31
C GLN A 15 -9.64 -7.29 -14.03
N GLU A 16 -9.44 -6.86 -12.77
CA GLU A 16 -9.60 -5.46 -12.36
C GLU A 16 -8.26 -4.73 -12.21
N HIS A 17 -7.16 -5.46 -12.06
CA HIS A 17 -5.83 -4.89 -11.84
C HIS A 17 -4.72 -5.81 -12.38
N PRO A 18 -3.57 -5.25 -12.78
CA PRO A 18 -2.41 -6.04 -13.17
C PRO A 18 -1.81 -6.79 -11.97
N GLN A 19 -0.81 -7.63 -12.23
CA GLN A 19 0.07 -8.11 -11.16
C GLN A 19 0.74 -6.91 -10.48
N LEU A 20 0.80 -6.94 -9.14
CA LEU A 20 1.38 -5.85 -8.35
C LEU A 20 2.58 -6.33 -7.55
N ILE A 21 3.61 -5.50 -7.53
CA ILE A 21 4.79 -5.58 -6.67
C ILE A 21 4.62 -4.53 -5.58
N VAL A 22 4.57 -4.97 -4.33
CA VAL A 22 4.23 -4.15 -3.16
C VAL A 22 5.38 -4.15 -2.17
N THR A 23 5.96 -2.99 -1.89
CA THR A 23 7.08 -2.85 -0.95
C THR A 23 6.63 -2.18 0.34
N ILE A 24 6.87 -2.82 1.49
CA ILE A 24 6.56 -2.25 2.81
C ILE A 24 7.64 -1.24 3.17
N GLY A 25 7.34 0.05 3.05
CA GLY A 25 8.29 1.12 3.38
C GLY A 25 8.26 1.53 4.85
N ARG A 26 7.13 1.35 5.53
CA ARG A 26 6.99 1.69 6.95
C ARG A 26 5.85 0.90 7.63
N ILE A 27 5.99 0.66 8.93
CA ILE A 27 4.96 0.09 9.78
C ILE A 27 4.76 1.05 10.96
N ASP A 28 3.55 1.58 11.10
CA ASP A 28 3.16 2.41 12.24
C ASP A 28 2.18 1.61 13.12
N THR A 29 2.46 1.52 14.41
CA THR A 29 1.51 0.91 15.35
C THR A 29 0.30 1.82 15.54
N ALA A 30 -0.80 1.27 16.06
CA ALA A 30 -1.95 2.09 16.42
C ALA A 30 -1.58 3.22 17.40
N THR A 31 -0.66 2.96 18.33
CA THR A 31 -0.16 3.99 19.25
C THR A 31 0.67 5.07 18.56
N ASP A 32 1.50 4.72 17.56
CA ASP A 32 2.24 5.70 16.75
C ASP A 32 1.29 6.64 15.98
N LEU A 33 0.10 6.14 15.64
CA LEU A 33 -0.97 6.88 14.99
C LEU A 33 -1.92 7.59 15.96
N GLY A 34 -1.67 7.54 17.27
CA GLY A 34 -2.55 8.14 18.28
C GLY A 34 -3.92 7.45 18.43
N ALA A 35 -4.06 6.23 17.92
CA ALA A 35 -5.25 5.40 18.01
C ALA A 35 -5.18 4.43 19.21
N ASP A 36 -6.31 3.78 19.51
CA ASP A 36 -6.38 2.73 20.53
C ASP A 36 -5.43 1.57 20.18
N ALA A 37 -4.61 1.13 21.14
CA ALA A 37 -3.60 0.09 20.95
C ALA A 37 -4.17 -1.29 20.57
N SER A 38 -5.48 -1.49 20.71
CA SER A 38 -6.19 -2.69 20.22
C SER A 38 -6.40 -2.71 18.71
N ASN A 39 -6.23 -1.57 18.03
CA ASN A 39 -6.28 -1.53 16.57
C ASN A 39 -5.03 -2.16 15.96
N SER A 40 -5.19 -2.71 14.75
CA SER A 40 -4.07 -3.26 13.99
C SER A 40 -3.04 -2.19 13.60
N ALA A 41 -1.79 -2.61 13.36
CA ALA A 41 -0.79 -1.71 12.78
C ALA A 41 -1.17 -1.32 11.34
N VAL A 42 -0.53 -0.28 10.83
CA VAL A 42 -0.68 0.19 9.46
C VAL A 42 0.62 -0.05 8.71
N LEU A 43 0.50 -0.77 7.59
CA LEU A 43 1.57 -0.98 6.62
C LEU A 43 1.48 0.14 5.58
N SER A 44 2.46 1.04 5.59
CA SER A 44 2.64 2.01 4.51
C SER A 44 3.47 1.38 3.41
N VAL A 45 2.89 1.26 2.23
CA VAL A 45 3.47 0.54 1.10
C VAL A 45 3.61 1.42 -0.14
N SER A 46 4.57 1.12 -1.01
CA SER A 46 4.55 1.54 -2.41
C SER A 46 4.07 0.37 -3.28
N MET A 47 3.34 0.66 -4.35
CA MET A 47 2.80 -0.34 -5.27
C MET A 47 3.21 -0.03 -6.70
N THR A 48 3.77 -1.02 -7.37
CA THR A 48 4.24 -0.92 -8.74
C THR A 48 3.62 -2.05 -9.55
N PRO A 49 2.93 -1.76 -10.67
CA PRO A 49 2.50 -2.80 -11.58
C PRO A 49 3.71 -3.50 -12.21
N ASP A 50 3.51 -4.73 -12.68
CA ASP A 50 4.57 -5.48 -13.37
C ASP A 50 5.06 -4.78 -14.65
N GLU A 51 6.17 -5.26 -15.21
CA GLU A 51 6.81 -4.59 -16.35
C GLU A 51 5.90 -4.50 -17.59
N ASP A 52 5.03 -5.50 -17.80
CA ASP A 52 4.14 -5.54 -18.95
C ASP A 52 2.96 -4.58 -18.78
N ALA A 53 2.39 -4.46 -17.59
CA ALA A 53 1.37 -3.44 -17.30
C ALA A 53 1.95 -2.03 -17.33
N ARG A 54 3.21 -1.81 -16.91
CA ARG A 54 3.87 -0.50 -17.05
C ARG A 54 4.04 -0.06 -18.51
N LYS A 55 4.24 -1.00 -19.45
CA LYS A 55 4.26 -0.71 -20.90
C LYS A 55 2.89 -0.30 -21.44
N LEU A 56 1.82 -0.58 -20.70
CA LEU A 56 0.44 -0.17 -20.98
C LEU A 56 0.02 1.07 -20.16
N ASP A 57 1.00 1.83 -19.66
CA ASP A 57 0.80 3.09 -18.91
C ASP A 57 0.04 2.95 -17.58
N TRP A 58 0.05 1.76 -16.96
CA TRP A 58 -0.42 1.63 -15.58
C TRP A 58 0.54 2.36 -14.61
N PRO A 59 0.04 3.25 -13.73
CA PRO A 59 0.90 4.14 -12.96
C PRO A 59 1.45 3.49 -11.68
N ASP A 60 2.61 3.96 -11.25
CA ASP A 60 3.13 3.63 -9.92
C ASP A 60 2.34 4.39 -8.84
N VAL A 61 2.14 3.78 -7.66
CA VAL A 61 1.56 4.43 -6.48
C VAL A 61 2.61 4.47 -5.37
N ASP A 62 3.13 5.67 -5.11
CA ASP A 62 4.26 5.87 -4.21
C ASP A 62 3.97 5.59 -2.75
N HIS A 63 2.76 5.85 -2.27
CA HIS A 63 2.37 5.58 -0.89
C HIS A 63 0.91 5.16 -0.78
N THR A 64 0.65 4.11 -0.02
CA THR A 64 -0.69 3.68 0.38
C THR A 64 -0.67 3.10 1.79
N PRO A 65 -1.53 3.59 2.70
CA PRO A 65 -1.66 3.07 4.06
C PRO A 65 -2.68 1.92 4.09
N ILE A 66 -2.24 0.71 4.47
CA ILE A 66 -3.08 -0.49 4.52
C ILE A 66 -3.07 -1.05 5.94
N ALA A 67 -4.24 -1.40 6.47
CA ALA A 67 -4.35 -2.08 7.76
C ALA A 67 -3.65 -3.45 7.68
N GLU A 68 -2.83 -3.78 8.69
CA GLU A 68 -2.09 -5.05 8.74
C GLU A 68 -3.01 -6.27 8.59
N THR A 69 -4.21 -6.20 9.18
CA THR A 69 -5.23 -7.25 9.09
C THR A 69 -5.80 -7.45 7.70
N ALA A 70 -5.68 -6.47 6.80
CA ALA A 70 -6.20 -6.51 5.44
C ALA A 70 -5.14 -6.90 4.40
N PHE A 71 -3.87 -6.61 4.67
CA PHE A 71 -2.79 -6.66 3.66
C PHE A 71 -2.69 -7.96 2.87
N ASN A 72 -2.85 -9.11 3.52
CA ASN A 72 -2.84 -10.42 2.87
C ASN A 72 -3.87 -11.36 3.51
N ALA A 73 -5.08 -10.84 3.75
CA ALA A 73 -6.12 -11.54 4.49
C ALA A 73 -6.66 -12.78 3.75
N ASP A 74 -6.66 -12.74 2.42
CA ASP A 74 -7.10 -13.83 1.54
C ASP A 74 -5.97 -14.82 1.20
N GLY A 75 -4.73 -14.48 1.54
CA GLY A 75 -3.55 -15.30 1.31
C GLY A 75 -3.07 -15.33 -0.15
N THR A 76 -3.51 -14.39 -0.99
CA THR A 76 -3.10 -14.33 -2.41
C THR A 76 -1.71 -13.72 -2.61
N GLY A 77 -1.23 -12.93 -1.65
CA GLY A 77 0.07 -12.30 -1.68
C GLY A 77 1.21 -13.28 -1.35
N GLU A 78 2.29 -13.23 -2.13
CA GLU A 78 3.51 -14.02 -1.91
C GLU A 78 4.70 -13.11 -1.58
N LEU A 79 5.42 -13.40 -0.50
CA LEU A 79 6.67 -12.72 -0.17
C LEU A 79 7.77 -13.18 -1.14
N VAL A 80 8.32 -12.26 -1.91
CA VAL A 80 9.32 -12.57 -2.95
C VAL A 80 10.73 -12.09 -2.60
N MET A 81 10.86 -11.07 -1.75
CA MET A 81 12.16 -10.49 -1.39
C MET A 81 12.06 -9.67 -0.09
N ASP A 82 13.20 -9.39 0.53
CA ASP A 82 13.33 -8.46 1.67
C ASP A 82 14.54 -7.53 1.51
N GLY A 83 14.68 -6.55 2.43
CA GLY A 83 15.79 -5.60 2.44
C GLY A 83 15.74 -4.52 1.35
N VAL A 84 14.59 -4.31 0.71
CA VAL A 84 14.41 -3.34 -0.38
C VAL A 84 13.87 -2.01 0.13
N SER A 85 14.37 -0.90 -0.42
CA SER A 85 13.82 0.42 -0.13
C SER A 85 12.60 0.70 -1.01
N PRO A 86 11.57 1.39 -0.52
CA PRO A 86 10.40 1.76 -1.33
C PRO A 86 10.77 2.78 -2.43
N SER A 87 9.82 3.12 -3.29
CA SER A 87 10.02 4.09 -4.38
C SER A 87 10.49 5.47 -3.87
N GLU A 88 11.13 6.26 -4.73
CA GLU A 88 11.67 7.58 -4.35
C GLU A 88 10.59 8.54 -3.81
N GLY A 89 9.37 8.48 -4.36
CA GLY A 89 8.24 9.31 -3.92
C GLY A 89 7.59 8.86 -2.60
N PHE A 90 7.95 7.69 -2.07
CA PHE A 90 7.31 7.10 -0.88
C PHE A 90 7.34 8.04 0.32
N ALA A 91 8.49 8.68 0.58
CA ALA A 91 8.66 9.53 1.76
C ALA A 91 7.73 10.76 1.73
N GLU A 92 7.57 11.38 0.56
CA GLU A 92 6.67 12.52 0.35
C GLU A 92 5.20 12.09 0.46
N GLY A 93 4.83 10.98 -0.17
CA GLY A 93 3.49 10.42 -0.08
C GLY A 93 3.10 10.07 1.36
N TYR A 94 4.01 9.42 2.10
CA TYR A 94 3.83 9.12 3.51
C TYR A 94 3.61 10.37 4.35
N GLN A 95 4.44 11.40 4.19
CA GLN A 95 4.30 12.64 4.96
C GLN A 95 2.99 13.36 4.66
N THR A 96 2.58 13.38 3.40
CA THR A 96 1.32 13.96 2.96
C THR A 96 0.13 13.25 3.59
N TRP A 97 0.11 11.91 3.52
CA TRP A 97 -0.92 11.11 4.19
C TRP A 97 -0.92 11.34 5.70
N ARG A 98 0.26 11.30 6.35
CA ARG A 98 0.37 11.41 7.81
C ARG A 98 -0.19 12.73 8.31
N ALA A 99 0.17 13.83 7.66
CA ALA A 99 -0.36 15.16 7.99
C ALA A 99 -1.89 15.23 7.84
N ALA A 100 -2.44 14.63 6.79
CA ALA A 100 -3.89 14.55 6.58
C ALA A 100 -4.58 13.64 7.61
N PHE A 101 -3.96 12.52 7.98
CA PHE A 101 -4.45 11.57 8.98
C PHE A 101 -4.51 12.23 10.36
N ASP A 102 -3.45 12.94 10.76
CA ASP A 102 -3.40 13.68 12.03
C ASP A 102 -4.45 14.80 12.10
N ALA A 103 -4.81 15.37 10.95
CA ALA A 103 -5.89 16.35 10.83
C ALA A 103 -7.30 15.73 10.75
N GLY A 104 -7.42 14.39 10.78
CA GLY A 104 -8.69 13.66 10.64
C GLY A 104 -9.27 13.66 9.22
N ASN A 105 -8.46 14.01 8.21
CA ASN A 105 -8.86 14.14 6.82
C ASN A 105 -8.42 12.97 5.92
N ALA A 106 -7.67 12.00 6.46
CA ALA A 106 -7.29 10.78 5.76
C ALA A 106 -7.56 9.54 6.62
N GLY A 107 -7.74 8.42 5.95
CA GLY A 107 -7.96 7.11 6.57
C GLY A 107 -6.89 6.10 6.20
N VAL A 108 -7.20 4.83 6.45
CA VAL A 108 -6.38 3.67 6.14
C VAL A 108 -7.24 2.71 5.33
N PHE A 109 -6.67 2.08 4.29
CA PHE A 109 -7.37 1.04 3.55
C PHE A 109 -7.52 -0.23 4.39
N THR A 110 -8.74 -0.74 4.46
CA THR A 110 -9.08 -2.02 5.12
C THR A 110 -9.36 -3.13 4.12
N ILE A 111 -8.80 -2.99 2.92
CA ILE A 111 -8.85 -3.94 1.80
C ILE A 111 -7.40 -4.26 1.39
N ALA A 112 -7.19 -5.33 0.62
CA ALA A 112 -5.86 -5.74 0.21
C ALA A 112 -5.25 -4.77 -0.82
N PRO A 113 -3.91 -4.81 -1.04
CA PRO A 113 -3.23 -3.89 -1.94
C PRO A 113 -3.82 -3.80 -3.35
N PRO A 114 -4.25 -4.90 -4.00
CA PRO A 114 -4.79 -4.80 -5.35
C PRO A 114 -6.11 -4.03 -5.45
N GLU A 115 -7.02 -4.22 -4.50
CA GLU A 115 -8.27 -3.47 -4.44
C GLU A 115 -8.05 -2.01 -4.06
N ALA A 116 -7.08 -1.74 -3.16
CA ALA A 116 -6.69 -0.37 -2.83
C ALA A 116 -6.11 0.35 -4.04
N TYR A 117 -5.24 -0.31 -4.82
CA TYR A 117 -4.69 0.22 -6.06
C TYR A 117 -5.80 0.53 -7.08
N ALA A 118 -6.72 -0.41 -7.33
CA ALA A 118 -7.85 -0.18 -8.24
C ALA A 118 -8.73 1.01 -7.80
N ALA A 119 -9.02 1.13 -6.51
CA ALA A 119 -9.77 2.26 -5.96
C ALA A 119 -9.05 3.61 -6.16
N ILE A 120 -7.72 3.64 -5.96
CA ILE A 120 -6.91 4.85 -6.18
C ILE A 120 -6.96 5.28 -7.65
N LEU A 121 -6.88 4.34 -8.60
CA LEU A 121 -6.97 4.65 -10.02
C LEU A 121 -8.33 5.24 -10.40
N GLN A 122 -9.41 4.71 -9.85
CA GLN A 122 -10.75 5.29 -10.05
C GLN A 122 -10.83 6.72 -9.51
N MET A 123 -10.24 6.99 -8.33
CA MET A 123 -10.19 8.35 -7.78
C MET A 123 -9.39 9.32 -8.67
N PHE A 124 -8.38 8.85 -9.40
CA PHE A 124 -7.68 9.69 -10.36
C PHE A 124 -8.51 9.92 -11.63
N ALA A 125 -9.15 8.89 -12.17
CA ALA A 125 -9.99 9.01 -13.35
C ALA A 125 -11.20 9.95 -13.14
N ASP A 126 -11.79 9.96 -11.94
CA ASP A 126 -12.94 10.82 -11.60
C ASP A 126 -12.55 12.30 -11.40
N ARG A 127 -11.26 12.63 -11.34
CA ARG A 127 -10.75 14.00 -11.14
C ARG A 127 -10.44 14.73 -12.46
N ASP A 128 -10.48 14.02 -13.59
CA ASP A 128 -10.30 14.55 -14.95
C ASP A 128 -11.65 14.88 -15.62
#